data_AF-L7MJA0-F1
#
_entry.id   AF-L7MJA0-F1
#
_cell.length_a   1.000
_cell.length_b   1.000
_cell.length_c   1.000
_cell.angle_alpha   90.00
_cell.angle_beta   90.00
_cell.angle_gamma   90.00
#
_symmetry.space_group_name_H-M   'P 1'
#
loop_
_entity.id
_entity.type
_entity.pdbx_description
1 polymer ?
#
loop_
_entity_poly.entity_id
_entity_poly.type
_entity_poly.pdbx_seq_one_letter_code
_entity_poly.pdbx_strand_id
1 'polypeptide(L)'
;QGSLGAGMVVECRAPYSGVKAIQDGHLRIVDVFNTTQRLWMYQQNFSKLVFTPPTFESNIDCMYLQKESITEKDYIYCEIKRQEGQYGGHLLNGTFYNITGKLGDMYVVFDGDDPNPYENMTLLYTDQNCSVFLVNYLLQYNNHSAVSAPPVCQVFLPENQLSTGLTEKCRIYYNETCKGETTRFYTDTCKFAGTGLGCLSDTL
;
A
#
# COMPACT_ATOMS: atom_id res chain seq x y z
N GLN A 1 16.55 -10.37 45.52
CA GLN A 1 15.16 -9.99 45.17
C GLN A 1 15.13 -8.47 45.09
N GLY A 2 14.82 -7.78 44.01
CA GLY A 2 14.55 -8.12 42.62
C GLY A 2 14.90 -6.87 41.78
N SER A 3 15.51 -7.08 40.62
CA SER A 3 15.89 -6.02 39.68
C SER A 3 14.67 -5.67 38.82
N LEU A 4 14.30 -4.39 38.80
CA LEU A 4 13.26 -3.85 37.93
C LEU A 4 13.82 -3.80 36.49
N GLY A 5 13.29 -4.66 35.63
CA GLY A 5 13.59 -4.68 34.21
C GLY A 5 13.12 -3.40 33.53
N ALA A 6 14.06 -2.64 32.98
CA ALA A 6 13.77 -1.51 32.11
C ALA A 6 13.08 -2.02 30.84
N GLY A 7 11.89 -1.49 30.57
CA GLY A 7 11.18 -1.71 29.31
C GLY A 7 11.99 -1.16 28.14
N MET A 8 12.33 -2.05 27.21
CA MET A 8 13.02 -1.71 25.97
C MET A 8 12.02 -1.02 25.03
N VAL A 9 12.08 0.30 24.99
CA VAL A 9 11.39 1.09 23.96
C VAL A 9 12.16 0.91 22.65
N VAL A 10 11.54 0.26 21.67
CA VAL A 10 12.10 0.15 20.32
C VAL A 10 11.84 1.47 19.59
N GLU A 11 12.80 2.39 19.68
CA GLU A 11 12.86 3.57 18.81
C GLU A 11 13.26 3.14 17.40
N CYS A 12 12.31 3.17 16.46
CA CYS A 12 12.63 3.10 15.04
C CYS A 12 13.34 4.40 14.63
N ARG A 13 14.68 4.40 14.63
CA ARG A 13 15.47 5.48 14.04
C ARG A 13 15.28 5.47 12.52
N ALA A 14 14.66 6.53 11.99
CA ALA A 14 14.62 6.79 10.56
C ALA A 14 15.99 7.34 10.10
N PRO A 15 16.72 6.68 9.18
CA PRO A 15 17.73 7.36 8.40
C PRO A 15 17.04 8.11 7.24
N TYR A 16 17.64 9.21 6.79
CA TYR A 16 17.19 10.17 5.75
C TYR A 16 16.44 11.41 6.26
N SER A 17 17.20 12.32 6.89
CA SER A 17 16.79 13.66 7.35
C SER A 17 16.65 14.70 6.20
N GLY A 18 15.98 14.35 5.10
CA GLY A 18 15.92 15.20 3.91
C GLY A 18 14.52 15.59 3.40
N VAL A 19 13.46 14.92 3.85
CA VAL A 19 12.11 15.17 3.33
C VAL A 19 11.27 15.86 4.40
N LYS A 20 10.93 17.13 4.18
CA LYS A 20 9.97 17.83 5.05
C LYS A 20 8.64 17.08 4.98
N ALA A 21 8.17 16.63 6.15
CA ALA A 21 6.90 15.91 6.31
C ALA A 21 5.68 16.74 5.91
N ILE A 22 5.78 18.06 5.99
CA ILE A 22 4.71 19.00 5.65
C ILE A 22 5.36 20.22 4.95
N GLN A 23 4.91 20.54 3.75
CA GLN A 23 5.03 21.89 3.19
C GLN A 23 3.63 22.50 3.27
N ASP A 24 3.47 23.54 4.09
CA ASP A 24 2.25 24.37 4.14
C ASP A 24 0.92 23.65 4.42
N GLY A 25 0.95 22.55 5.18
CA GLY A 25 -0.25 21.77 5.53
C GLY A 25 -0.62 20.69 4.52
N HIS A 26 0.11 20.57 3.41
CA HIS A 26 -0.07 19.54 2.39
C HIS A 26 0.68 18.24 2.74
N LEU A 27 0.01 17.09 2.58
CA LEU A 27 0.58 15.77 2.84
C LEU A 27 1.18 15.18 1.56
N ARG A 28 2.45 14.79 1.61
CA ARG A 28 3.17 14.23 0.45
C ARG A 28 2.56 12.94 -0.12
N ILE A 29 1.77 12.22 0.68
CA ILE A 29 0.99 11.07 0.22
C ILE A 29 -0.05 11.46 -0.85
N VAL A 30 -0.60 12.68 -0.77
CA VAL A 30 -1.55 13.20 -1.76
C VAL A 30 -0.87 13.34 -3.12
N ASP A 31 0.37 13.85 -3.17
CA ASP A 31 1.16 13.97 -4.40
C ASP A 31 1.33 12.62 -5.12
N VAL A 32 1.56 11.54 -4.35
CA VAL A 32 1.77 10.19 -4.89
C VAL A 32 0.55 9.73 -5.65
N PHE A 33 -0.63 9.87 -5.05
CA PHE A 33 -1.89 9.43 -5.63
C PHE A 33 -2.47 10.43 -6.63
N ASN A 34 -2.05 11.71 -6.61
CA ASN A 34 -2.48 12.72 -7.57
C ASN A 34 -1.78 12.60 -8.92
N THR A 35 -1.88 11.42 -9.54
CA THR A 35 -1.32 11.11 -10.86
C THR A 35 -2.43 10.73 -11.84
N THR A 36 -2.16 10.86 -13.13
CA THR A 36 -3.02 10.33 -14.20
C THR A 36 -2.61 8.91 -14.61
N GLN A 37 -1.46 8.43 -14.13
CA GLN A 37 -0.95 7.10 -14.41
C GLN A 37 -1.55 6.09 -13.44
N ARG A 38 -1.67 4.84 -13.89
CA ARG A 38 -1.91 3.71 -12.99
C ARG A 38 -0.72 3.55 -12.05
N LEU A 39 -0.99 3.31 -10.78
CA LEU A 39 0.01 2.96 -9.78
C LEU A 39 0.00 1.47 -9.56
N TRP A 40 1.05 0.78 -9.99
CA TRP A 40 1.15 -0.66 -9.93
C TRP A 40 1.83 -1.12 -8.65
N MET A 41 1.23 -2.07 -7.95
CA MET A 41 1.90 -2.75 -6.86
C MET A 41 2.97 -3.66 -7.45
N TYR A 42 4.21 -3.19 -7.41
CA TYR A 42 5.34 -3.86 -8.03
C TYR A 42 5.80 -5.05 -7.20
N GLN A 43 5.98 -4.83 -5.89
CA GLN A 43 6.39 -5.85 -4.94
C GLN A 43 5.91 -5.56 -3.53
N GLN A 44 5.83 -6.60 -2.71
CA GLN A 44 5.50 -6.53 -1.29
C GLN A 44 6.42 -7.48 -0.52
N ASN A 45 6.78 -7.15 0.72
CA ASN A 45 7.39 -8.14 1.62
C ASN A 45 6.31 -8.87 2.43
N PHE A 46 6.59 -10.13 2.74
CA PHE A 46 5.88 -10.90 3.73
C PHE A 46 6.77 -11.06 4.95
N SER A 47 6.23 -10.73 6.11
CA SER A 47 6.86 -11.12 7.36
C SER A 47 6.77 -12.64 7.48
N LYS A 48 7.87 -13.30 7.86
CA LYS A 48 7.92 -14.76 8.10
C LYS A 48 7.03 -15.23 9.26
N LEU A 49 6.39 -14.28 9.95
CA LEU A 49 5.39 -14.55 10.98
C LEU A 49 4.08 -14.99 10.30
N VAL A 50 4.07 -16.27 9.91
CA VAL A 50 2.95 -17.17 9.64
C VAL A 50 1.57 -16.54 9.84
N PHE A 51 1.11 -15.78 8.86
CA PHE A 51 -0.29 -15.57 8.52
C PHE A 51 -0.27 -14.89 7.16
N THR A 52 -0.42 -15.67 6.10
CA THR A 52 -1.02 -15.12 4.88
C THR A 52 -2.46 -14.81 5.28
N PRO A 53 -2.90 -13.54 5.29
CA PRO A 53 -4.32 -13.24 5.45
C PRO A 53 -5.11 -14.10 4.45
N PRO A 54 -6.31 -14.59 4.79
CA PRO A 54 -7.11 -15.44 3.90
C PRO A 54 -7.36 -14.85 2.51
N THR A 55 -7.22 -13.52 2.37
CA THR A 55 -7.35 -12.75 1.13
C THR A 55 -6.11 -12.78 0.23
N PHE A 56 -4.96 -13.22 0.72
CA PHE A 56 -3.79 -13.49 -0.13
C PHE A 56 -3.93 -14.89 -0.74
N GLU A 57 -4.93 -15.02 -1.60
CA GLU A 57 -5.09 -16.19 -2.43
C GLU A 57 -3.83 -16.41 -3.28
N SER A 58 -3.44 -17.66 -3.44
CA SER A 58 -2.15 -18.06 -4.04
C SER A 58 -1.97 -17.70 -5.52
N ASN A 59 -2.87 -16.91 -6.11
CA ASN A 59 -2.92 -16.62 -7.55
C ASN A 59 -3.23 -15.14 -7.86
N ILE A 60 -2.97 -14.21 -6.92
CA ILE A 60 -3.16 -12.77 -7.15
C ILE A 60 -1.87 -12.15 -7.70
N ASP A 61 -1.97 -11.49 -8.84
CA ASP A 61 -0.90 -10.69 -9.43
C ASP A 61 -1.46 -9.47 -10.20
N CYS A 62 -0.59 -8.71 -10.86
CA CYS A 62 -0.96 -7.59 -11.72
C CYS A 62 -1.89 -6.57 -11.08
N MET A 63 -1.63 -6.23 -9.82
CA MET A 63 -2.43 -5.29 -9.06
C MET A 63 -2.03 -3.85 -9.36
N TYR A 64 -3.01 -2.99 -9.59
CA TYR A 64 -2.81 -1.55 -9.75
C TYR A 64 -3.99 -0.74 -9.24
N LEU A 65 -3.69 0.51 -8.90
CA LEU A 65 -4.65 1.52 -8.50
C LEU A 65 -4.92 2.44 -9.67
N GLN A 66 -6.19 2.67 -9.96
CA GLN A 66 -6.64 3.61 -10.96
C GLN A 66 -7.49 4.70 -10.28
N LYS A 67 -6.98 5.93 -10.31
CA LYS A 67 -7.65 7.10 -9.73
C LYS A 67 -8.95 7.40 -10.47
N GLU A 68 -10.04 7.54 -9.71
CA GLU A 68 -11.30 8.11 -10.17
C GLU A 68 -11.37 9.60 -9.80
N SER A 69 -11.10 9.93 -8.53
CA SER A 69 -11.01 11.32 -8.07
C SER A 69 -10.08 11.47 -6.87
N ILE A 70 -9.58 12.68 -6.65
CA ILE A 70 -8.73 13.00 -5.50
C ILE A 70 -8.93 14.44 -5.06
N THR A 71 -8.83 14.66 -3.76
CA THR A 71 -8.75 15.96 -3.09
C THR A 71 -7.62 15.92 -2.07
N GLU A 72 -7.41 17.02 -1.33
CA GLU A 72 -6.46 17.04 -0.20
C GLU A 72 -6.82 16.06 0.93
N LYS A 73 -8.09 15.63 0.99
CA LYS A 73 -8.61 14.78 2.07
C LYS A 73 -8.96 13.38 1.62
N ASP A 74 -9.55 13.23 0.43
CA ASP A 74 -10.16 11.98 -0.01
C ASP A 74 -9.61 11.54 -1.36
N TYR A 75 -9.47 10.23 -1.56
CA TYR A 75 -8.98 9.57 -2.77
C TYR A 75 -9.91 8.41 -3.12
N ILE A 76 -10.64 8.56 -4.23
CA ILE A 76 -11.54 7.53 -4.74
C ILE A 76 -10.83 6.83 -5.90
N TYR A 77 -10.73 5.51 -5.84
CA TYR A 77 -9.98 4.74 -6.82
C TYR A 77 -10.50 3.31 -6.98
N CYS A 78 -10.25 2.75 -8.17
CA CYS A 78 -10.39 1.32 -8.41
C CYS A 78 -9.09 0.61 -8.03
N GLU A 79 -9.14 -0.35 -7.11
CA GLU A 79 -8.13 -1.40 -7.02
C GLU A 79 -8.49 -2.48 -8.03
N ILE A 80 -7.61 -2.74 -8.99
CA ILE A 80 -7.78 -3.78 -10.00
C ILE A 80 -6.66 -4.80 -9.82
N LYS A 81 -7.00 -6.08 -9.82
CA LYS A 81 -6.06 -7.19 -9.66
C LYS A 81 -6.45 -8.36 -10.55
N ARG A 82 -5.47 -9.18 -10.90
CA ARG A 82 -5.69 -10.44 -11.61
C ARG A 82 -5.65 -11.59 -10.61
N GLN A 83 -6.72 -12.38 -10.60
CA GLN A 83 -6.90 -13.54 -9.74
C GLN A 83 -7.32 -14.71 -10.63
N GLU A 84 -6.57 -15.80 -10.57
CA GLU A 84 -6.78 -16.99 -11.41
C GLU A 84 -6.84 -16.67 -12.92
N GLY A 85 -6.06 -15.67 -13.35
CA GLY A 85 -5.99 -15.22 -14.74
C GLY A 85 -7.09 -14.25 -15.17
N GLN A 86 -8.08 -13.97 -14.31
CA GLN A 86 -9.16 -13.01 -14.58
C GLN A 86 -8.93 -11.71 -13.83
N TYR A 87 -9.27 -10.58 -14.45
CA TYR A 87 -9.21 -9.28 -13.77
C TYR A 87 -10.54 -8.99 -13.08
N GLY A 88 -10.45 -8.59 -11.82
CA GLY A 88 -11.56 -8.02 -11.04
C GLY A 88 -11.13 -6.70 -10.41
N GLY A 89 -12.11 -5.90 -9.99
CA GLY A 89 -11.82 -4.64 -9.32
C GLY A 89 -12.85 -4.23 -8.29
N HIS A 90 -12.39 -3.46 -7.31
CA HIS A 90 -13.23 -2.89 -6.26
C HIS A 90 -13.05 -1.38 -6.23
N LEU A 91 -14.16 -0.66 -6.02
CA LEU A 91 -14.13 0.76 -5.75
C LEU A 91 -13.80 0.97 -4.27
N LEU A 92 -12.79 1.78 -4.00
CA LEU A 92 -12.26 2.07 -2.68
C LEU A 92 -12.26 3.57 -2.43
N ASN A 93 -12.47 3.94 -1.16
CA ASN A 93 -12.36 5.30 -0.70
C ASN A 93 -11.26 5.41 0.36
N GLY A 94 -10.22 6.17 0.04
CA GLY A 94 -9.11 6.50 0.92
C GLY A 94 -9.30 7.88 1.55
N THR A 95 -9.17 8.00 2.87
CA THR A 95 -9.12 9.29 3.57
C THR A 95 -7.72 9.54 4.11
N PHE A 96 -7.12 10.66 3.69
CA PHE A 96 -5.81 11.13 4.12
C PHE A 96 -5.85 11.80 5.48
N TYR A 97 -4.80 11.58 6.26
CA TYR A 97 -4.61 12.23 7.54
C TYR A 97 -3.13 12.22 7.94
N ASN A 98 -2.82 12.88 9.06
CA ASN A 98 -1.46 12.98 9.58
C ASN A 98 -1.43 12.59 11.06
N ILE A 99 -1.26 11.29 11.33
CA ILE A 99 -1.09 10.79 12.70
C ILE A 99 0.39 10.78 13.07
N THR A 100 1.24 10.45 12.10
CA THR A 100 2.63 10.09 12.39
C THR A 100 3.61 11.26 12.33
N GLY A 101 3.18 12.44 11.87
CA GLY A 101 4.09 13.55 11.57
C GLY A 101 5.04 13.25 10.40
N LYS A 102 4.72 12.22 9.59
CA LYS A 102 5.49 11.75 8.44
C LYS A 102 4.91 12.27 7.13
N LEU A 103 5.23 11.61 6.02
CA LEU A 103 4.84 11.98 4.64
C LEU A 103 3.32 11.86 4.38
N GLY A 104 2.56 11.31 5.33
CA GLY A 104 1.11 11.18 5.28
C GLY A 104 0.66 9.73 5.45
N ASP A 105 -0.57 9.58 5.92
CA ASP A 105 -1.24 8.32 6.19
C ASP A 105 -2.60 8.30 5.46
N MET A 106 -3.14 7.12 5.13
CA MET A 106 -4.41 6.93 4.43
C MET A 106 -5.17 5.72 4.98
N TYR A 107 -6.42 5.92 5.42
CA TYR A 107 -7.35 4.84 5.76
C TYR A 107 -8.18 4.52 4.55
N VAL A 108 -8.33 3.23 4.24
CA VAL A 108 -9.08 2.77 3.07
C VAL A 108 -10.31 2.00 3.55
N VAL A 109 -11.46 2.28 2.96
CA VAL A 109 -12.71 1.53 3.12
C VAL A 109 -13.22 1.10 1.75
N PHE A 110 -14.02 0.03 1.71
CA PHE A 110 -14.77 -0.32 0.51
C PHE A 110 -15.88 0.71 0.26
N ASP A 111 -16.04 1.14 -0.98
CA ASP A 111 -17.16 2.02 -1.35
C ASP A 111 -18.43 1.17 -1.48
N GLY A 112 -19.35 1.29 -0.53
CA GLY A 112 -20.56 0.47 -0.42
C GLY A 112 -20.73 -0.21 0.94
N ASP A 113 -21.42 0.49 1.83
CA ASP A 113 -22.06 0.02 3.08
C ASP A 113 -21.21 -0.51 4.25
N ASP A 114 -19.92 -0.80 4.10
CA ASP A 114 -19.08 -1.18 5.25
C ASP A 114 -18.15 -0.04 5.70
N PRO A 115 -18.45 0.65 6.83
CA PRO A 115 -17.57 1.68 7.36
C PRO A 115 -16.29 1.10 7.99
N ASN A 116 -16.13 -0.22 8.04
CA ASN A 116 -14.95 -0.83 8.61
C ASN A 116 -13.72 -0.59 7.71
N PRO A 117 -12.62 -0.07 8.28
CA PRO A 117 -11.41 0.13 7.50
C PRO A 117 -10.85 -1.21 7.03
N TYR A 118 -10.59 -1.29 5.72
CA TYR A 118 -9.98 -2.42 5.04
C TYR A 118 -8.47 -2.46 5.30
N GLU A 119 -7.82 -1.32 5.14
CA GLU A 119 -6.39 -1.17 5.38
C GLU A 119 -6.02 0.25 5.80
N ASN A 120 -4.82 0.37 6.35
CA ASN A 120 -4.19 1.65 6.66
C ASN A 120 -2.79 1.70 6.05
N MET A 121 -2.55 2.71 5.21
CA MET A 121 -1.30 2.91 4.49
C MET A 121 -0.55 4.13 5.04
N THR A 122 0.72 3.96 5.40
CA THR A 122 1.63 5.05 5.75
C THR A 122 2.71 5.20 4.69
N LEU A 123 2.89 6.40 4.12
CA LEU A 123 3.97 6.65 3.17
C LEU A 123 5.32 6.72 3.91
N LEU A 124 6.19 5.76 3.65
CA LEU A 124 7.53 5.68 4.23
C LEU A 124 8.56 6.45 3.40
N TYR A 125 8.46 6.33 2.07
CA TYR A 125 9.39 6.91 1.13
C TYR A 125 8.71 7.20 -0.21
N THR A 126 9.10 8.28 -0.86
CA THR A 126 8.76 8.52 -2.25
C THR A 126 9.87 9.27 -2.97
N ASP A 127 10.09 8.89 -4.23
CA ASP A 127 10.73 9.73 -5.24
C ASP A 127 9.73 9.97 -6.39
N GLN A 128 10.21 10.46 -7.54
CA GLN A 128 9.36 10.76 -8.70
C GLN A 128 8.72 9.50 -9.32
N ASN A 129 9.38 8.35 -9.22
CA ASN A 129 9.03 7.14 -9.95
C ASN A 129 8.81 5.93 -9.03
N CYS A 130 8.85 6.10 -7.71
CA CYS A 130 8.71 5.01 -6.76
C CYS A 130 8.17 5.50 -5.42
N SER A 131 7.25 4.73 -4.84
CA SER A 131 6.71 5.00 -3.51
C SER A 131 6.69 3.71 -2.69
N VAL A 132 7.11 3.81 -1.43
CA VAL A 132 7.12 2.69 -0.48
C VAL A 132 6.17 3.01 0.66
N PHE A 133 5.19 2.13 0.87
CA PHE A 133 4.17 2.25 1.90
C PHE A 133 4.34 1.15 2.94
N LEU A 134 4.04 1.47 4.19
CA LEU A 134 3.74 0.49 5.23
C LEU A 134 2.23 0.29 5.27
N VAL A 135 1.75 -0.93 5.08
CA VAL A 135 0.33 -1.27 5.03
C VAL A 135 -0.01 -2.18 6.19
N ASN A 136 -1.00 -1.76 6.97
CA ASN A 136 -1.64 -2.55 8.01
C ASN A 136 -3.01 -2.99 7.48
N TYR A 137 -3.19 -4.28 7.23
CA TYR A 137 -4.51 -4.82 6.90
C TYR A 137 -5.36 -4.91 8.16
N LEU A 138 -6.58 -4.38 8.11
CA LEU A 138 -7.49 -4.23 9.24
C LEU A 138 -8.68 -5.19 9.17
N LEU A 139 -8.50 -6.32 8.47
CA LEU A 139 -9.53 -7.31 8.19
C LEU A 139 -10.23 -7.79 9.48
N GLN A 140 -11.53 -7.50 9.58
CA GLN A 140 -12.42 -8.11 10.56
C GLN A 140 -12.97 -9.41 9.98
N TYR A 141 -12.58 -10.55 10.57
CA TYR A 141 -13.19 -11.82 10.22
C TYR A 141 -14.40 -12.07 11.13
N ASN A 142 -15.58 -12.15 10.52
CA ASN A 142 -16.83 -12.68 11.08
C ASN A 142 -17.09 -12.25 12.54
N ASN A 143 -17.42 -10.97 12.75
CA ASN A 143 -17.94 -10.37 13.98
C ASN A 143 -17.19 -10.55 15.32
N HIS A 144 -16.11 -11.32 15.45
CA HIS A 144 -15.43 -11.47 16.76
C HIS A 144 -13.91 -11.74 16.73
N SER A 145 -13.22 -11.70 15.58
CA SER A 145 -11.76 -11.86 15.58
C SER A 145 -11.08 -11.01 14.52
N ALA A 146 -10.47 -9.90 14.95
CA ALA A 146 -9.52 -9.17 14.13
C ALA A 146 -8.28 -10.05 13.94
N VAL A 147 -7.99 -10.45 12.70
CA VAL A 147 -6.71 -11.09 12.39
C VAL A 147 -5.70 -9.97 12.25
N SER A 148 -4.91 -9.73 13.29
CA SER A 148 -3.81 -8.77 13.24
C SER A 148 -2.67 -9.38 12.42
N ALA A 149 -2.69 -9.19 11.11
CA ALA A 149 -1.54 -9.47 10.27
C ALA A 149 -0.42 -8.48 10.59
N PRO A 150 0.86 -8.92 10.64
CA PRO A 150 1.97 -7.99 10.71
C PRO A 150 1.93 -7.01 9.52
N PRO A 151 2.32 -5.74 9.71
CA PRO A 151 2.37 -4.80 8.61
C PRO A 151 3.34 -5.26 7.52
N VAL A 152 3.00 -4.92 6.29
CA VAL A 152 3.81 -5.19 5.10
C VAL A 152 4.25 -3.89 4.45
N CYS A 153 5.42 -3.90 3.85
CA CYS A 153 5.85 -2.89 2.90
C CYS A 153 5.32 -3.22 1.51
N GLN A 154 4.68 -2.26 0.88
CA GLN A 154 4.32 -2.31 -0.54
C GLN A 154 5.10 -1.26 -1.32
N VAL A 155 5.50 -1.62 -2.54
CA VAL A 155 6.12 -0.68 -3.47
C VAL A 155 5.19 -0.44 -4.65
N PHE A 156 4.91 0.83 -4.91
CA PHE A 156 4.15 1.27 -6.06
C PHE A 156 5.05 1.96 -7.07
N LEU A 157 4.84 1.62 -8.35
CA LEU A 157 5.49 2.27 -9.49
C LEU A 157 4.42 2.84 -10.44
N PRO A 158 4.62 4.05 -10.99
CA PRO A 158 3.81 4.53 -12.09
C PRO A 158 4.04 3.67 -13.35
N GLU A 159 3.01 3.57 -14.19
CA GLU A 159 3.03 2.80 -15.45
C GLU A 159 4.31 3.01 -16.28
N ASN A 160 4.74 4.26 -16.45
CA ASN A 160 5.91 4.59 -17.26
C ASN A 160 7.25 4.08 -16.69
N GLN A 161 7.30 3.69 -15.42
CA GLN A 161 8.49 3.19 -14.75
C GLN A 161 8.63 1.67 -14.81
N LEU A 162 7.56 0.93 -15.17
CA LEU A 162 7.51 -0.52 -15.07
C LEU A 162 8.58 -1.24 -15.90
N SER A 163 8.91 -0.73 -17.09
CA SER A 163 9.96 -1.30 -17.93
C SER A 163 11.36 -1.20 -17.34
N THR A 164 11.57 -0.23 -16.45
CA THR A 164 12.87 0.04 -15.82
C THR A 164 12.92 -0.52 -14.40
N GLY A 165 11.78 -0.75 -13.75
CA GLY A 165 11.69 -1.28 -12.40
C GLY A 165 12.01 -0.24 -11.33
N LEU A 166 12.49 -0.68 -10.17
CA LEU A 166 12.82 0.22 -9.05
C LEU A 166 13.97 1.18 -9.40
N THR A 167 13.85 2.43 -9.00
CA THR A 167 15.00 3.34 -8.95
C THR A 167 16.03 2.83 -7.93
N GLU A 168 17.30 3.17 -8.13
CA GLU A 168 18.36 2.75 -7.22
C GLU A 168 18.11 3.21 -5.78
N LYS A 169 17.62 4.44 -5.60
CA LYS A 169 17.32 5.00 -4.29
C LYS A 169 16.15 4.27 -3.61
N CYS A 170 15.10 3.98 -4.36
CA CYS A 170 13.95 3.24 -3.83
C CYS A 170 14.32 1.80 -3.46
N ARG A 171 15.14 1.15 -4.28
CA ARG A 171 15.66 -0.20 -4.03
C ARG A 171 16.49 -0.26 -2.75
N ILE A 172 17.41 0.70 -2.56
CA ILE A 172 18.21 0.81 -1.33
C ILE A 172 17.30 1.02 -0.12
N TYR A 173 16.39 2.01 -0.18
CA TYR A 173 15.48 2.31 0.91
C TYR A 173 14.61 1.11 1.30
N TYR A 174 14.04 0.43 0.31
CA TYR A 174 13.21 -0.76 0.52
C TYR A 174 14.01 -1.89 1.20
N ASN A 175 15.22 -2.21 0.71
CA ASN A 175 16.03 -3.28 1.30
C ASN A 175 16.49 -2.98 2.74
N GLU A 176 16.80 -1.71 3.02
CA GLU A 176 17.21 -1.27 4.35
C GLU A 176 16.04 -1.27 5.34
N THR A 177 14.84 -0.90 4.89
CA THR A 177 13.68 -0.69 5.75
C THR A 177 12.77 -1.93 5.85
N CYS A 178 12.50 -2.58 4.73
CA CYS A 178 11.51 -3.65 4.61
C CYS A 178 12.17 -5.02 4.74
N LYS A 179 11.90 -5.70 5.87
CA LYS A 179 12.48 -7.01 6.20
C LYS A 179 11.51 -8.14 5.85
N GLY A 180 12.03 -9.30 5.47
CA GLY A 180 11.20 -10.46 5.12
C GLY A 180 11.41 -10.91 3.68
N GLU A 181 10.63 -11.89 3.26
CA GLU A 181 10.67 -12.39 1.88
C GLU A 181 9.89 -11.45 0.98
N THR A 182 10.40 -11.15 -0.20
CA THR A 182 9.74 -10.22 -1.14
C THR A 182 9.10 -11.00 -2.26
N THR A 183 7.82 -10.75 -2.48
CA THR A 183 7.06 -11.25 -3.63
C THR A 183 6.87 -10.13 -4.63
N ARG A 184 7.12 -10.43 -5.89
CA ARG A 184 6.86 -9.51 -7.01
C ARG A 184 5.46 -9.78 -7.54
N PHE A 185 4.62 -8.75 -7.56
CA PHE A 185 3.23 -8.81 -8.05
C PHE A 185 3.12 -8.38 -9.52
N TYR A 186 4.04 -7.55 -9.99
CA TYR A 186 4.09 -7.14 -11.39
C TYR A 186 5.06 -7.99 -12.21
N THR A 187 4.61 -8.50 -13.35
CA THR A 187 5.44 -9.15 -14.37
C THR A 187 5.11 -8.58 -15.75
N ASP A 188 5.93 -8.86 -16.77
CA ASP A 188 5.65 -8.41 -18.13
C ASP A 188 4.31 -8.92 -18.69
N THR A 189 3.75 -9.99 -18.13
CA THR A 189 2.42 -10.49 -18.50
C THR A 189 1.29 -9.57 -18.06
N CYS A 190 1.55 -8.61 -17.16
CA CYS A 190 0.59 -7.62 -16.70
C CYS A 190 0.40 -6.46 -17.69
N LYS A 191 1.30 -6.28 -18.66
CA LYS A 191 1.26 -5.18 -19.65
C LYS A 191 -0.02 -5.15 -20.48
N PHE A 192 -0.71 -6.27 -20.59
CA PHE A 192 -1.97 -6.41 -21.32
C PHE A 192 -3.20 -6.24 -20.41
N ALA A 193 -3.04 -5.74 -19.18
CA ALA A 193 -4.13 -5.56 -18.25
C ALA A 193 -5.27 -4.74 -18.87
N GLY A 194 -6.49 -5.27 -18.71
CA GLY A 194 -7.68 -4.85 -19.44
C GLY A 194 -7.78 -3.34 -19.62
N THR A 195 -7.41 -2.88 -20.81
CA THR A 195 -7.62 -1.49 -21.21
C THR A 195 -9.13 -1.29 -21.34
N GLY A 196 -9.72 -0.55 -20.41
CA GLY A 196 -11.17 -0.27 -20.39
C GLY A 196 -11.98 -1.06 -19.36
N LEU A 197 -11.35 -1.79 -18.43
CA LEU A 197 -12.04 -2.25 -17.22
C LEU A 197 -12.26 -1.05 -16.30
N GLY A 198 -13.50 -0.59 -16.19
CA GLY A 198 -13.92 0.26 -15.07
C GLY A 198 -14.05 -0.58 -13.79
N CYS A 199 -14.37 0.07 -12.66
CA CYS A 199 -14.87 -0.61 -11.46
C CYS A 199 -16.20 -1.32 -11.80
N LEU A 200 -16.15 -2.48 -12.45
CA LEU A 200 -17.31 -3.34 -12.61
C LEU A 200 -17.41 -4.16 -11.34
N SER A 201 -18.42 -3.84 -10.53
CA SER A 201 -18.82 -4.58 -9.35
C SER A 201 -19.52 -5.89 -9.77
N ASP A 202 -18.83 -6.76 -10.49
CA ASP A 202 -19.36 -8.10 -10.71
C ASP A 202 -18.91 -8.97 -9.54
N THR A 203 -19.88 -9.14 -8.65
CA THR A 203 -19.89 -10.01 -7.47
C THR A 203 -19.36 -11.39 -7.86
N LEU A 204 -18.32 -11.85 -7.18
CA LEU A 204 -18.07 -13.28 -6.97
C LEU A 204 -18.54 -13.65 -5.57
#